data_AF-A0AAW9BBP9-F1
#
_entry.id   AF-A0AAW9BBP9-F1
#
_cell.length_a   1.000
_cell.length_b   1.000
_cell.length_c   1.000
_cell.angle_alpha   90.00
_cell.angle_beta   90.00
_cell.angle_gamma   90.00
#
_symmetry.space_group_name_H-M   'P 1'
#
loop_
_entity.id
_entity.type
_entity.pdbx_description
1 polymer ?
#
loop_
_entity_poly.entity_id
_entity_poly.type
_entity_poly.pdbx_seq_one_letter_code
_entity_poly.pdbx_strand_id
1 'polypeptide(L)'
;AAIQPTGMQPDLSRTIRVEFMAHVNPDMPWEFKPKVISMNVHPGEVVQTEYLAFNESGQRLVGQAVPSVSPGNGAAYFNKIECFCFTQQPLDGKQHAQMALIFYIEPDLPDSIHTLTLSYTLYKLPPPTGS
;
A
#
# COMPACT_ATOMS: atom_id res chain seq x y z
N ALA A 1 16.39 -5.18 2.40
CA ALA A 1 15.53 -5.72 3.48
C ALA A 1 15.09 -4.54 4.32
N ALA A 2 13.81 -4.48 4.69
CA ALA A 2 13.33 -3.44 5.60
C ALA A 2 14.07 -3.55 6.95
N ILE A 3 14.53 -2.41 7.48
CA ILE A 3 15.28 -2.35 8.73
C ILE A 3 14.26 -2.19 9.88
N GLN A 4 14.29 -3.09 10.87
CA GLN A 4 13.47 -2.95 12.07
C GLN A 4 13.98 -1.77 12.92
N PRO A 5 13.11 -0.83 13.36
CA PRO A 5 13.51 0.23 14.29
C PRO A 5 14.13 -0.35 15.56
N THR A 6 15.28 0.17 15.97
CA THR A 6 15.95 -0.27 17.20
C THR A 6 15.06 0.01 18.41
N GLY A 7 14.62 -1.04 19.10
CA GLY A 7 13.77 -0.96 20.30
C GLY A 7 12.33 -1.41 20.10
N MET A 8 11.87 -1.62 18.86
CA MET A 8 10.56 -2.21 18.59
C MET A 8 10.71 -3.73 18.50
N GLN A 9 10.24 -4.46 19.51
CA GLN A 9 10.19 -5.92 19.50
C GLN A 9 8.81 -6.39 19.03
N PRO A 10 8.72 -7.28 18.04
CA PRO A 10 7.44 -7.84 17.62
C PRO A 10 6.75 -8.64 18.73
N ASP A 11 5.45 -8.44 18.89
CA ASP A 11 4.60 -9.27 19.74
C ASP A 11 4.22 -10.56 19.00
N LEU A 12 5.03 -11.61 19.21
CA LEU A 12 4.84 -12.91 18.59
C LEU A 12 3.63 -13.69 19.14
N SER A 13 3.04 -13.26 20.25
CA SER A 13 1.87 -13.92 20.84
C SER A 13 0.57 -13.60 20.11
N ARG A 14 0.55 -12.49 19.36
CA ARG A 14 -0.60 -11.98 18.65
C ARG A 14 -0.37 -12.00 17.15
N THR A 15 -1.39 -12.42 16.40
CA THR A 15 -1.37 -12.40 14.92
C THR A 15 -2.48 -11.48 14.43
N ILE A 16 -2.13 -10.59 13.51
CA ILE A 16 -3.08 -9.73 12.78
C ILE A 16 -3.09 -10.15 11.32
N ARG A 17 -4.28 -10.34 10.77
CA ARG A 17 -4.48 -10.54 9.34
C ARG A 17 -4.53 -9.18 8.65
N VAL A 18 -3.62 -8.95 7.71
CA VAL A 18 -3.64 -7.78 6.84
C VAL A 18 -4.15 -8.20 5.48
N GLU A 19 -5.16 -7.52 4.96
CA GLU A 19 -5.71 -7.73 3.63
C GLU A 19 -5.35 -6.55 2.73
N PHE A 20 -4.97 -6.84 1.49
CA PHE A 20 -4.55 -5.83 0.53
C PHE A 20 -5.56 -5.76 -0.60
N MET A 21 -6.07 -4.56 -0.84
CA MET A 21 -7.01 -4.28 -1.92
C MET A 21 -6.46 -3.18 -2.83
N ALA A 22 -6.85 -3.27 -4.10
CA ALA A 22 -6.54 -2.29 -5.13
C ALA A 22 -7.81 -2.01 -5.92
N HIS A 23 -8.07 -0.73 -6.15
CA HIS A 23 -9.13 -0.21 -7.00
C HIS A 23 -8.51 0.69 -8.04
N VAL A 24 -9.02 0.65 -9.27
CA VAL A 24 -8.59 1.50 -10.37
C VAL A 24 -9.78 2.32 -10.81
N ASN A 25 -9.61 3.64 -10.90
CA ASN A 25 -10.65 4.47 -11.47
C ASN A 25 -10.87 4.13 -12.95
N PRO A 26 -12.13 4.17 -13.45
CA PRO A 26 -12.46 3.80 -14.82
C PRO A 26 -11.63 4.54 -15.90
N ASP A 27 -11.22 5.78 -15.64
CA ASP A 27 -10.47 6.60 -16.58
C ASP A 27 -8.95 6.29 -16.62
N MET A 28 -8.49 5.33 -15.80
CA MET A 28 -7.10 4.94 -15.69
C MET A 28 -6.86 3.59 -16.38
N PRO A 29 -6.21 3.56 -17.57
CA PRO A 29 -5.96 2.34 -18.33
C PRO A 29 -4.73 1.59 -17.80
N TRP A 30 -4.66 1.39 -16.49
CA TRP A 30 -3.63 0.59 -15.83
C TRP A 30 -4.26 -0.61 -15.17
N GLU A 31 -3.60 -1.77 -15.26
CA GLU A 31 -3.80 -2.81 -14.27
C GLU A 31 -3.09 -2.40 -12.97
N PHE A 32 -3.76 -2.58 -11.83
CA PHE A 32 -3.17 -2.34 -10.52
C PHE A 32 -3.69 -3.36 -9.52
N LYS A 33 -2.78 -4.13 -8.92
CA LYS A 33 -3.13 -5.20 -7.98
C LYS A 33 -2.06 -5.40 -6.91
N PRO A 34 -2.43 -5.85 -5.71
CA PRO A 34 -1.43 -6.26 -4.74
C PRO A 34 -0.72 -7.54 -5.22
N LYS A 35 0.55 -7.72 -4.85
CA LYS A 35 1.28 -8.97 -5.12
C LYS A 35 0.70 -10.16 -4.33
N VAL A 36 0.23 -9.90 -3.12
CA VAL A 36 -0.42 -10.85 -2.23
C VAL A 36 -1.71 -10.25 -1.70
N ILE A 37 -2.78 -11.02 -1.63
CA ILE A 37 -4.09 -10.52 -1.20
C ILE A 37 -4.23 -10.42 0.33
N SER A 38 -3.42 -11.17 1.08
CA SER A 38 -3.37 -11.10 2.53
C SER A 38 -2.05 -11.62 3.10
N MET A 39 -1.74 -11.21 4.32
CA MET A 39 -0.59 -11.66 5.12
C MET A 39 -1.01 -11.78 6.59
N ASN A 40 -0.42 -12.72 7.32
CA ASN A 40 -0.48 -12.76 8.78
C ASN A 40 0.80 -12.14 9.31
N VAL A 41 0.68 -11.18 10.23
CA VAL A 41 1.79 -10.38 10.74
C VAL A 41 1.69 -10.23 12.25
N HIS A 42 2.81 -9.94 12.89
CA HIS A 42 2.87 -9.65 14.32
C HIS A 42 2.91 -8.13 14.56
N PRO A 43 2.18 -7.57 15.55
CA PRO A 43 2.35 -6.17 15.92
C PRO A 43 3.81 -5.87 16.28
N GLY A 44 4.34 -4.73 15.82
CA GLY A 44 5.75 -4.36 15.92
C GLY A 44 6.67 -5.01 14.86
N GLU A 45 6.17 -5.95 14.07
CA GLU A 45 6.92 -6.53 12.95
C GLU A 45 6.92 -5.59 11.75
N VAL A 46 8.11 -5.28 11.24
CA VAL A 46 8.25 -4.57 9.95
C VAL A 46 8.05 -5.55 8.81
N VAL A 47 7.06 -5.24 7.98
CA VAL A 47 6.62 -6.07 6.86
C VAL A 47 6.87 -5.34 5.55
N GLN A 48 7.31 -6.09 4.54
CA GLN A 48 7.52 -5.60 3.18
C GLN A 48 6.69 -6.41 2.19
N THR A 49 5.96 -5.72 1.33
CA THR A 49 5.23 -6.27 0.19
C THR A 49 5.29 -5.29 -0.98
N GLU A 50 4.55 -5.54 -2.07
CA GLU A 50 4.46 -4.63 -3.21
C GLU A 50 3.11 -4.70 -3.90
N TYR A 51 2.75 -3.61 -4.56
CA TYR A 51 1.70 -3.57 -5.57
C TYR A 51 2.33 -3.57 -6.96
N LEU A 52 1.65 -4.20 -7.90
CA LEU A 52 2.06 -4.31 -9.29
C LEU A 52 1.16 -3.41 -10.12
N ALA A 53 1.78 -2.53 -10.92
CA ALA A 53 1.10 -1.68 -11.88
C ALA A 53 1.56 -2.02 -13.31
N PHE A 54 0.65 -1.95 -14.27
CA PHE A 54 0.96 -2.08 -15.69
C PHE A 54 0.18 -1.05 -16.49
N ASN A 55 0.86 -0.25 -17.30
CA ASN A 55 0.21 0.69 -18.20
C ASN A 55 -0.20 0.00 -19.50
N GLU A 56 -1.49 -0.32 -19.63
CA GLU A 56 -2.03 -0.97 -20.81
C GLU A 56 -2.11 -0.05 -22.02
N SER A 57 -2.04 1.27 -21.82
CA SER A 57 -2.05 2.24 -22.92
C SER A 57 -0.70 2.29 -23.64
N GLY A 58 -0.69 2.92 -24.82
CA GLY A 58 0.55 3.26 -25.54
C GLY A 58 1.15 4.61 -25.12
N GLN A 59 0.57 5.30 -24.14
CA GLN A 59 0.94 6.66 -23.77
C GLN A 59 1.54 6.70 -22.37
N ARG A 60 2.47 7.63 -22.14
CA ARG A 60 2.94 7.94 -20.79
C ARG A 60 1.81 8.57 -19.99
N LEU A 61 1.53 7.99 -18.82
CA LEU A 61 0.49 8.47 -17.91
C LEU A 61 1.06 8.69 -16.51
N VAL A 62 0.38 9.50 -15.72
CA VAL A 62 0.73 9.75 -14.32
C VAL A 62 -0.42 9.24 -13.45
N GLY A 63 -0.10 8.30 -12.56
CA GLY A 63 -1.03 7.76 -11.58
C GLY A 63 -0.75 8.28 -10.17
N GLN A 64 -1.78 8.36 -9.35
CA GLN A 64 -1.66 8.57 -7.90
C GLN A 64 -2.53 7.56 -7.15
N ALA A 65 -1.90 6.76 -6.28
CA ALA A 65 -2.59 5.78 -5.45
C ALA A 65 -2.94 6.38 -4.09
N VAL A 66 -4.22 6.53 -3.77
CA VAL A 66 -4.68 7.07 -2.49
C VAL A 66 -5.00 5.93 -1.52
N PRO A 67 -4.39 5.89 -0.33
CA PRO A 67 -4.66 4.85 0.66
C PRO A 67 -5.93 5.05 1.47
N SER A 68 -6.50 3.94 1.95
CA SER A 68 -7.46 3.86 3.04
C SER A 68 -7.21 2.61 3.90
N VAL A 69 -7.48 2.69 5.20
CA VAL A 69 -7.36 1.56 6.13
C VAL A 69 -8.70 1.34 6.83
N SER A 70 -9.12 0.07 6.91
CA SER A 70 -10.36 -0.35 7.56
C SER A 70 -10.09 -1.46 8.59
N PRO A 71 -10.84 -1.53 9.71
CA PRO A 71 -11.78 -0.52 10.19
C PRO A 71 -11.06 0.79 10.56
N GLY A 72 -11.79 1.91 10.51
CA GLY A 72 -11.19 3.25 10.69
C GLY A 72 -10.51 3.45 12.05
N ASN A 73 -10.99 2.78 13.11
CA ASN A 73 -10.34 2.78 14.42
C ASN A 73 -9.01 2.01 14.47
N GLY A 74 -8.73 1.17 13.47
CA GLY A 74 -7.44 0.50 13.29
C GLY A 74 -6.44 1.31 12.45
N ALA A 75 -6.91 2.34 11.72
CA ALA A 75 -6.08 3.11 10.80
C ALA A 75 -4.94 3.86 11.50
N ALA A 76 -5.16 4.34 12.73
CA ALA A 76 -4.16 5.06 13.51
C ALA A 76 -2.95 4.20 13.91
N TYR A 77 -3.12 2.87 13.90
CA TYR A 77 -2.10 1.90 14.30
C TYR A 77 -1.35 1.31 13.10
N PHE A 78 -1.81 1.60 11.88
CA PHE A 78 -1.18 1.10 10.65
C PHE A 78 -0.16 2.12 10.14
N ASN A 79 1.12 1.91 10.47
CA ASN A 79 2.19 2.83 10.13
C ASN A 79 2.91 2.42 8.84
N LYS A 80 2.99 3.35 7.89
CA LYS A 80 3.66 3.14 6.60
C LYS A 80 5.03 3.81 6.64
N ILE A 81 6.08 3.01 6.60
CA ILE A 81 7.48 3.47 6.64
C ILE A 81 7.89 4.01 5.27
N GLU A 82 7.58 3.27 4.21
CA GLU A 82 7.78 3.71 2.83
C GLU A 82 6.46 3.62 2.06
N CYS A 83 6.07 4.74 1.47
CA CYS A 83 4.76 4.92 0.88
C CYS A 83 4.89 5.60 -0.49
N PHE A 84 4.77 4.83 -1.57
CA PHE A 84 4.69 5.39 -2.94
C PHE A 84 3.43 6.24 -3.16
N CYS A 85 2.49 6.18 -2.22
CA CYS A 85 1.10 6.60 -2.38
C CYS A 85 0.94 8.12 -2.31
N PHE A 86 2.00 8.84 -1.94
CA PHE A 86 2.03 10.29 -1.96
C PHE A 86 2.78 10.88 -3.14
N THR A 87 3.34 10.04 -4.01
CA THR A 87 4.12 10.50 -5.17
C THR A 87 3.39 10.22 -6.46
N GLN A 88 3.36 11.22 -7.34
CA GLN A 88 2.92 11.05 -8.71
C GLN A 88 3.84 10.03 -9.40
N GLN A 89 3.27 8.94 -9.89
CA GLN A 89 4.02 7.87 -10.53
C GLN A 89 3.85 8.00 -12.05
N PRO A 90 4.84 8.54 -12.77
CA PRO A 90 4.85 8.45 -14.22
C PRO A 90 5.15 7.00 -14.63
N LEU A 91 4.34 6.45 -15.55
CA LEU A 91 4.60 5.16 -16.17
C LEU A 91 4.44 5.29 -17.68
N ASP A 92 5.48 4.91 -18.42
CA ASP A 92 5.43 4.90 -19.88
C ASP A 92 4.44 3.85 -20.39
N GLY A 93 4.01 4.00 -21.64
CA GLY A 93 3.10 3.05 -22.27
C GLY A 93 3.69 1.65 -22.32
N LYS A 94 2.87 0.63 -22.05
CA LYS A 94 3.27 -0.78 -22.06
C LYS A 94 4.39 -1.13 -21.08
N GLN A 95 4.59 -0.34 -20.02
CA GLN A 95 5.58 -0.60 -18.98
C GLN A 95 4.92 -1.09 -17.67
N HIS A 96 5.70 -1.81 -16.88
CA HIS A 96 5.33 -2.29 -15.55
C HIS A 96 6.05 -1.47 -14.48
N ALA A 97 5.43 -1.35 -13.31
CA ALA A 97 6.05 -0.81 -12.11
C ALA A 97 5.78 -1.69 -10.89
N GLN A 98 6.79 -1.81 -10.02
CA GLN A 98 6.66 -2.39 -8.70
C GLN A 98 6.65 -1.27 -7.67
N MET A 99 5.56 -1.20 -6.91
CA MET A 99 5.32 -0.16 -5.91
C MET A 99 5.49 -0.81 -4.54
N ALA A 100 6.70 -0.74 -4.00
CA ALA A 100 7.01 -1.39 -2.72
C ALA A 100 6.21 -0.75 -1.57
N LEU A 101 5.78 -1.55 -0.61
CA LEU A 101 5.08 -1.09 0.57
C LEU A 101 5.81 -1.66 1.79
N ILE A 102 6.30 -0.76 2.65
CA ILE A 102 6.89 -1.13 3.94
C ILE A 102 6.01 -0.54 5.02
N PHE A 103 5.55 -1.40 5.93
CA PHE A 103 4.65 -1.01 7.01
C PHE A 103 4.90 -1.84 8.26
N TYR A 104 4.31 -1.41 9.36
CA TYR A 104 4.15 -2.21 10.58
C TYR A 104 2.85 -1.82 11.27
N ILE A 105 2.41 -2.64 12.21
CA ILE A 105 1.24 -2.38 13.04
C ILE A 105 1.73 -2.08 14.46
N GLU A 106 1.25 -1.01 15.09
CA GLU A 106 1.64 -0.70 16.47
C GLU A 106 1.17 -1.78 17.46
N PRO A 107 1.99 -2.13 18.48
CA PRO A 107 1.63 -3.11 19.51
C PRO A 107 0.40 -2.76 20.34
N ASP A 108 0.05 -1.47 20.44
CA ASP A 108 -1.09 -0.95 21.20
C ASP A 108 -2.43 -1.02 20.44
N LEU A 109 -2.46 -1.63 19.25
CA LEU A 109 -3.68 -1.92 18.51
C LEU A 109 -4.72 -2.59 19.44
N PRO A 110 -5.98 -2.12 19.51
CA PRO A 110 -7.00 -2.72 20.38
C PRO A 110 -7.16 -4.23 20.14
N ASP A 111 -7.27 -5.03 21.21
CA ASP A 111 -7.37 -6.49 21.14
C ASP A 111 -8.54 -7.00 20.30
N SER A 112 -9.61 -6.21 20.17
CA SER A 112 -10.78 -6.53 19.35
C SER A 112 -10.52 -6.49 17.85
N ILE A 113 -9.39 -5.91 17.41
CA ILE A 113 -9.00 -5.85 16.00
C ILE A 113 -8.04 -7.01 15.71
N HIS A 114 -8.51 -7.92 14.85
CA HIS A 114 -7.73 -9.06 14.35
C HIS A 114 -7.45 -8.98 12.85
N THR A 115 -8.17 -8.10 12.14
CA THR A 115 -8.04 -7.91 10.69
C THR A 115 -7.97 -6.43 10.37
N LEU A 116 -7.00 -6.05 9.53
CA LEU A 116 -6.91 -4.73 8.92
C LEU A 116 -6.92 -4.88 7.40
N THR A 117 -7.67 -4.03 6.71
CA THR A 117 -7.67 -3.98 5.25
C THR A 117 -7.00 -2.68 4.81
N LEU A 118 -5.92 -2.79 4.03
CA LEU A 118 -5.30 -1.67 3.34
C LEU A 118 -5.79 -1.65 1.88
N SER A 119 -6.55 -0.62 1.56
CA SER A 119 -7.06 -0.40 0.20
C SER A 119 -6.33 0.77 -0.45
N TYR A 120 -5.96 0.61 -1.71
CA TYR A 120 -5.53 1.72 -2.57
C TYR A 120 -6.52 1.96 -3.69
N THR A 121 -6.84 3.21 -3.95
CA THR A 121 -7.56 3.62 -5.16
C THR A 121 -6.62 4.41 -6.06
N LEU A 122 -6.43 3.96 -7.30
CA LEU A 122 -5.56 4.57 -8.29
C LEU A 122 -6.34 5.57 -9.14
N TYR A 123 -5.89 6.82 -9.12
CA TYR A 123 -6.43 7.93 -9.89
C TYR A 123 -5.48 8.30 -11.03
N LYS A 124 -6.04 8.61 -12.19
CA LYS A 124 -5.31 9.25 -13.29
C LYS A 124 -5.14 10.73 -12.95
N LEU A 125 -3.90 11.22 -13.00
CA LEU A 125 -3.64 12.65 -12.89
C LEU A 125 -3.55 13.29 -14.28
N PRO A 126 -3.96 14.55 -14.43
CA PRO A 126 -3.66 15.31 -15.63
C PRO A 126 -2.14 15.40 -15.81
N PRO A 127 -1.63 15.47 -17.05
CA PRO A 127 -0.22 15.74 -17.27
C PRO A 127 0.14 17.05 -16.56
N PRO A 128 1.35 17.14 -15.95
CA PRO A 128 1.77 18.36 -15.27
C PRO A 128 1.66 19.52 -16.26
N THR A 129 0.83 20.51 -15.92
CA THR A 129 0.70 21.74 -16.71
C THR A 129 2.02 22.48 -16.60
N GLY A 130 2.85 22.40 -17.63
CA GLY A 130 4.03 23.24 -17.75
C GLY A 130 3.61 24.70 -17.73
N SER A 131 4.19 25.46 -16.80
CA SER A 131 4.36 26.92 -16.97
C SER A 131 5.50 27.18 -17.94
#